data_AF-A0A353LK16-F1
#
_entry.id   AF-A0A353LK16-F1
#
_cell.length_a   1.000
_cell.length_b   1.000
_cell.length_c   1.000
_cell.angle_alpha   90.00
_cell.angle_beta   90.00
_cell.angle_gamma   90.00
#
_symmetry.space_group_name_H-M   'P 1'
#
loop_
_entity.id
_entity.type
_entity.pdbx_description
1 polymer ?
#
loop_
_entity_poly.entity_id
_entity_poly.type
_entity_poly.pdbx_seq_one_letter_code
_entity_poly.pdbx_strand_id
1 'polypeptide(L)'
;NPETMIPIEGEVVDAEFDKTTNTAVFITRNPAKLVAFNADTGMKKEKLLDKNPYCVGLSAESNTILLGESGQMKFIDLSTFTVKEKVVLPYIV
;
A
#
# COMPACT_ATOMS: atom_id res chain seq x y z
N ASN A 1 13.40 -11.73 -18.54
CA ASN A 1 13.54 -10.40 -19.17
C ASN A 1 13.76 -9.35 -18.11
N PRO A 2 14.96 -8.76 -18.01
CA PRO A 2 15.22 -7.62 -17.12
C PRO A 2 14.39 -6.38 -17.48
N GLU A 3 13.98 -6.27 -18.74
CA GLU A 3 13.20 -5.12 -19.24
C GLU A 3 11.77 -5.04 -18.70
N THR A 4 11.26 -6.10 -18.06
CA THR A 4 9.92 -6.10 -17.44
C THR A 4 9.99 -6.01 -15.91
N MET A 5 11.17 -5.79 -15.33
CA MET A 5 11.36 -5.65 -13.88
C MET A 5 11.39 -4.18 -13.50
N ILE A 6 10.58 -3.82 -12.50
CA ILE A 6 10.55 -2.47 -11.96
C ILE A 6 11.31 -2.46 -10.64
N PRO A 7 12.36 -1.65 -10.49
CA PRO A 7 13.08 -1.55 -9.23
C PRO A 7 12.17 -0.90 -8.18
N ILE A 8 12.05 -1.57 -7.04
CA ILE A 8 11.34 -1.06 -5.86
C ILE A 8 12.40 -0.70 -4.82
N GLU A 9 12.26 0.49 -4.24
CA GLU A 9 13.10 0.92 -3.14
C GLU A 9 12.55 0.37 -1.82
N GLY A 10 13.39 -0.39 -1.11
CA GLY A 10 13.03 -1.04 0.14
C GLY A 10 12.58 -2.49 -0.03
N GLU A 11 12.22 -3.10 1.10
CA GLU A 11 11.74 -4.48 1.18
C GLU A 11 10.22 -4.50 1.05
N VAL A 12 9.67 -5.15 0.03
CA VAL A 12 8.22 -5.34 -0.11
C VAL A 12 7.74 -6.31 0.96
N VAL A 13 6.75 -5.89 1.75
CA VAL A 13 6.20 -6.68 2.87
C VAL A 13 4.93 -7.42 2.45
N ASP A 14 4.05 -6.73 1.74
CA ASP A 14 2.75 -7.25 1.32
C ASP A 14 2.24 -6.48 0.10
N ALA A 15 1.37 -7.09 -0.69
CA ALA A 15 0.85 -6.54 -1.93
C ALA A 15 -0.52 -7.08 -2.30
N GLU A 16 -1.34 -6.22 -2.90
CA GLU A 16 -2.64 -6.51 -3.46
C GLU A 16 -2.70 -6.02 -4.91
N PHE A 17 -3.60 -6.61 -5.70
CA PHE A 17 -3.73 -6.27 -7.11
C PHE A 17 -5.18 -6.06 -7.53
N ASP A 18 -5.47 -4.86 -8.02
CA ASP A 18 -6.74 -4.55 -8.67
C ASP A 18 -6.67 -4.87 -10.16
N LYS A 19 -7.35 -5.94 -10.57
CA LYS A 19 -7.46 -6.35 -11.98
C LYS A 19 -8.30 -5.40 -12.82
N THR A 20 -9.21 -4.65 -12.21
CA THR A 20 -10.12 -3.75 -12.94
C THR A 20 -9.38 -2.51 -13.42
N THR A 21 -8.51 -1.96 -12.57
CA THR A 21 -7.70 -0.77 -12.89
C THR A 21 -6.25 -1.09 -13.26
N ASN A 22 -5.90 -2.38 -13.31
CA ASN A 22 -4.54 -2.88 -13.53
C ASN A 22 -3.51 -2.24 -12.57
N THR A 23 -3.89 -2.08 -11.31
CA THR A 23 -3.11 -1.35 -10.29
C THR A 23 -2.62 -2.30 -9.20
N ALA A 24 -1.30 -2.38 -9.03
CA ALA A 24 -0.67 -3.03 -7.89
C ALA A 24 -0.58 -2.05 -6.71
N VAL A 25 -1.06 -2.45 -5.54
CA VAL A 25 -0.93 -1.71 -4.30
C VAL A 25 -0.02 -2.51 -3.38
N PHE A 26 1.10 -1.96 -2.94
CA PHE A 26 2.04 -2.67 -2.10
C PHE A 26 2.65 -1.77 -1.05
N ILE A 27 3.19 -2.40 -0.01
CA ILE A 27 3.85 -1.73 1.10
C ILE A 27 5.30 -2.16 1.21
N THR A 28 6.15 -1.23 1.64
CA THR A 28 7.58 -1.50 1.84
C THR A 28 8.02 -1.20 3.27
N ARG A 29 9.17 -1.77 3.66
CA ARG A 29 9.98 -1.36 4.81
C ARG A 29 11.33 -0.87 4.33
N ASN A 30 11.94 0.04 5.09
CA ASN A 30 13.27 0.61 4.80
C ASN A 30 13.41 1.12 3.35
N PRO A 31 12.57 2.07 2.88
CA PRO A 31 11.69 2.94 3.68
C PRO A 31 10.27 2.39 3.87
N ALA A 32 9.58 2.86 4.93
CA ALA A 32 8.17 2.54 5.15
C ALA A 32 7.29 3.34 4.17
N LYS A 33 6.74 2.67 3.15
CA LYS A 33 5.89 3.31 2.13
C LYS A 33 4.64 2.51 1.82
N LEU A 34 3.59 3.22 1.41
CA LEU A 34 2.47 2.70 0.64
C LEU A 34 2.62 3.17 -0.80
N VAL A 35 2.54 2.23 -1.74
CA VAL A 35 2.73 2.48 -3.17
C VAL A 35 1.54 1.94 -3.94
N ALA A 36 1.04 2.72 -4.89
CA ALA A 36 0.13 2.27 -5.94
C ALA A 36 0.81 2.45 -7.29
N PHE A 37 0.88 1.39 -8.07
CA PHE A 37 1.53 1.35 -9.38
C PHE A 37 0.54 0.84 -10.42
N ASN A 38 0.23 1.66 -11.42
CA ASN A 38 -0.62 1.27 -12.53
C ASN A 38 0.23 0.64 -13.64
N ALA A 39 -0.02 -0.63 -13.94
CA ALA A 39 0.81 -1.42 -14.86
C ALA A 39 0.61 -1.07 -16.34
N ASP A 40 -0.51 -0.44 -16.71
CA ASP A 40 -0.75 0.03 -18.08
C ASP A 40 0.04 1.30 -18.39
N THR A 41 0.04 2.24 -17.45
CA THR A 41 0.60 3.60 -17.65
C THR A 41 2.00 3.76 -17.09
N GLY A 42 2.44 2.86 -16.20
CA GLY A 42 3.67 3.00 -15.44
C GLY A 42 3.61 4.07 -14.36
N MET A 43 2.44 4.69 -14.12
CA MET A 43 2.31 5.73 -13.10
C MET A 43 2.43 5.15 -11.70
N LYS A 44 3.28 5.78 -10.89
CA LYS A 44 3.53 5.40 -9.50
C LYS A 44 3.11 6.52 -8.57
N LYS A 45 2.28 6.20 -7.58
CA LYS A 45 1.91 7.07 -6.48
C LYS A 45 2.44 6.49 -5.19
N GLU A 46 3.14 7.30 -4.39
CA GLU A 46 3.73 6.86 -3.13
C GLU A 46 3.33 7.77 -1.97
N LYS A 47 3.30 7.19 -0.77
CA LYS A 47 3.19 7.92 0.49
C LYS A 47 4.10 7.28 1.52
N LEU A 48 4.93 8.11 2.15
CA LEU A 48 5.70 7.72 3.33
C LEU A 48 4.75 7.44 4.49
N LEU A 49 5.07 6.39 5.24
CA LEU A 49 4.32 5.97 6.41
C LEU A 49 5.10 6.32 7.68
N ASP A 50 4.40 6.86 8.68
CA ASP A 50 5.01 7.23 9.96
C ASP A 50 5.35 6.01 10.83
N LYS A 51 4.84 4.83 10.48
CA LYS A 51 5.02 3.57 11.20
C LYS A 51 5.31 2.43 10.24
N ASN A 52 5.97 1.40 10.76
CA ASN A 52 6.25 0.20 9.96
C ASN A 52 4.93 -0.51 9.58
N PRO A 53 4.72 -0.77 8.28
CA PRO A 53 3.57 -1.54 7.83
C PRO A 53 3.84 -3.04 7.94
N TYR A 54 2.78 -3.84 8.06
CA TYR A 54 2.83 -5.29 8.19
C TYR A 54 1.97 -6.01 7.14
N CYS A 55 0.84 -5.43 6.77
CA CYS A 55 -0.05 -5.99 5.77
C CYS A 55 -0.87 -4.90 5.08
N VAL A 56 -1.36 -5.20 3.90
CA VAL A 56 -2.24 -4.34 3.11
C VAL A 56 -3.41 -5.16 2.57
N GLY A 57 -4.60 -4.60 2.61
CA GLY A 57 -5.78 -5.17 1.99
C GLY A 57 -6.45 -4.14 1.08
N LEU A 58 -7.05 -4.60 -0.01
CA LEU A 58 -7.83 -3.74 -0.90
C LEU A 58 -9.31 -4.13 -0.82
N SER A 59 -10.18 -3.13 -0.63
CA SER A 59 -11.64 -3.34 -0.68
C SER A 59 -12.07 -3.87 -2.05
N ALA A 60 -13.13 -4.67 -2.11
CA ALA A 60 -13.64 -5.25 -3.37
C ALA A 60 -13.93 -4.20 -4.46
N GLU A 61 -14.38 -3.00 -4.07
CA GLU A 61 -14.66 -1.89 -4.99
C GLU A 61 -13.44 -1.01 -5.30
N SER A 62 -12.25 -1.44 -4.88
CA SER A 62 -10.96 -0.79 -5.15
C SER A 62 -10.90 0.70 -4.79
N ASN A 63 -11.66 1.15 -3.79
CA ASN A 63 -11.66 2.55 -3.37
C ASN A 63 -10.94 2.79 -2.03
N THR A 64 -10.74 1.72 -1.25
CA THR A 64 -10.22 1.80 0.11
C THR A 64 -9.15 0.74 0.34
N ILE A 65 -8.02 1.19 0.86
CA ILE A 65 -6.91 0.37 1.31
C ILE A 65 -7.04 0.22 2.83
N LEU A 66 -7.01 -1.02 3.32
CA LEU A 66 -6.79 -1.31 4.72
C LEU A 66 -5.29 -1.52 4.95
N LEU A 67 -4.70 -0.70 5.79
CA LEU A 67 -3.26 -0.76 6.09
C LEU A 67 -3.07 -1.16 7.56
N GLY A 68 -2.41 -2.30 7.79
CA GLY A 68 -1.97 -2.74 9.10
C GLY A 68 -0.58 -2.20 9.42
N GLU A 69 -0.45 -1.43 10.50
CA GLU A 69 0.80 -0.87 11.00
C GLU A 69 1.00 -1.19 12.50
N SER A 70 2.18 -0.90 13.02
CA SER A 70 2.49 -1.08 14.44
C SER A 70 1.50 -0.35 15.37
N GLY A 71 0.67 -1.13 16.07
CA GLY A 71 -0.31 -0.64 17.04
C GLY A 71 -1.53 0.07 16.43
N GLN A 72 -1.77 -0.01 15.13
CA GLN A 72 -2.95 0.59 14.50
C GLN A 72 -3.30 -0.01 13.15
N MET A 73 -4.56 0.15 12.74
CA MET A 73 -5.00 -0.02 11.36
C MET A 73 -5.51 1.31 10.81
N LYS A 74 -5.29 1.56 9.53
CA LYS A 74 -5.79 2.74 8.82
C LYS A 74 -6.63 2.32 7.62
N PHE A 75 -7.75 2.99 7.43
CA PHE A 75 -8.51 2.97 6.18
C PHE A 75 -8.09 4.17 5.35
N ILE A 76 -7.56 3.92 4.15
CA ILE A 76 -6.96 4.93 3.29
C ILE A 76 -7.70 4.94 1.96
N ASP A 77 -8.04 6.12 1.47
CA ASP A 77 -8.58 6.29 0.12
C ASP A 77 -7.52 5.94 -0.94
N LEU A 78 -7.81 5.02 -1.87
CA LEU A 78 -6.83 4.63 -2.90
C LEU A 78 -6.47 5.81 -3.81
N SER A 79 -7.45 6.62 -4.20
CA SER A 79 -7.25 7.70 -5.18
C SER A 79 -6.45 8.88 -4.62
N THR A 80 -6.67 9.21 -3.34
CA THR A 80 -6.06 10.40 -2.70
C THR A 80 -4.95 10.05 -1.72
N PHE A 81 -4.86 8.81 -1.23
CA PHE A 81 -4.00 8.39 -0.11
C PHE A 81 -4.30 9.14 1.20
N THR A 82 -5.50 9.71 1.32
CA THR A 82 -5.99 10.32 2.54
C THR A 82 -6.46 9.25 3.51
N VAL A 83 -6.10 9.37 4.79
CA VAL A 83 -6.60 8.47 5.83
C VAL A 83 -8.05 8.87 6.13
N LYS A 84 -8.99 7.97 5.88
CA LYS A 84 -10.42 8.15 6.19
C LYS A 84 -10.70 7.87 7.66
N GLU A 85 -10.11 6.80 8.17
CA GLU A 85 -10.31 6.33 9.53
C GLU A 85 -9.06 5.63 10.06
N LYS A 86 -8.88 5.67 11.39
CA LYS A 86 -7.78 5.01 12.08
C LYS A 86 -8.32 4.32 13.33
N VAL A 87 -8.00 3.03 13.47
CA VAL A 87 -8.30 2.21 14.64
C VAL A 87 -7.00 1.95 15.39
N VAL A 88 -6.89 2.43 16.63
CA VAL A 88 -5.74 2.14 17.49
C VAL A 88 -5.93 0.76 18.10
N LEU A 89 -4.90 -0.07 18.01
CA LEU A 89 -4.93 -1.42 18.56
C LEU A 89 -4.21 -1.42 19.93
N PRO A 90 -4.75 -2.12 20.94
CA PRO A 90 -4.14 -2.19 22.26
C PRO A 90 -2.84 -3.01 22.31
N TYR A 91 -2.48 -3.69 21.22
CA TYR A 91 -1.30 -4.54 21.13
C TYR A 91 -0.36 -4.06 20.02
N ILE A 92 0.93 -4.06 20.31
CA ILE A 92 2.01 -3.83 19.35
C ILE A 92 2.59 -5.20 19.04
N VAL A 93 2.61 -5.58 17.75
CA VAL A 93 3.21 -6.81 17.23
C VAL A 93 4.67 -6.57 16.89
#